data_AF-A0A5C7MK41-F1
#
_entry.id   AF-A0A5C7MK41-F1
#
_cell.length_a   1.000
_cell.length_b   1.000
_cell.length_c   1.000
_cell.angle_alpha   90.00
_cell.angle_beta   90.00
_cell.angle_gamma   90.00
#
_symmetry.space_group_name_H-M   'P 1'
#
loop_
_entity.id
_entity.type
_entity.pdbx_description
1 polymer ?
#
loop_
_entity_poly.entity_id
_entity_poly.type
_entity_poly.pdbx_seq_one_letter_code
_entity_poly.pdbx_strand_id
1 'polypeptide(L)'
;METIDPLTLPAYVALTRRLGGDLWLSQGASGNTAVKQGDRMAIKATRTRLIDMTEKTGWVAVDLARLRHGFEKLWAGAATPENYLAALTAASPTGAGASLETGLHALLPTTWTAHVHSLAGQILAKRAAAEIAARTAFLKGIAVRVIPAVPPASRSRRRSGPPCGKIP
;
A
#
# COMPACT_ATOMS: atom_id res chain seq x y z
N MET A 1 -4.68 25.63 -4.18
CA MET A 1 -5.00 24.37 -3.48
C MET A 1 -3.95 24.18 -2.41
N GLU A 2 -4.30 24.24 -1.12
CA GLU A 2 -3.32 24.10 -0.03
C GLU A 2 -2.62 22.75 -0.08
N THR A 3 -1.30 22.77 0.07
CA THR A 3 -0.42 21.60 0.06
C THR A 3 -0.44 20.90 1.42
N ILE A 4 0.18 19.72 1.52
CA ILE A 4 0.58 19.20 2.83
C ILE A 4 1.37 20.29 3.56
N ASP A 5 1.10 20.46 4.85
CA ASP A 5 1.70 21.49 5.68
C ASP A 5 3.25 21.45 5.59
N PRO A 6 3.91 22.63 5.49
CA PRO A 6 5.37 22.71 5.36
C PRO A 6 6.18 22.06 6.48
N LEU A 7 5.63 21.83 7.67
CA LEU A 7 6.32 21.09 8.74
C LEU A 7 6.14 19.58 8.60
N THR A 8 5.00 19.16 8.06
CA THR A 8 4.64 17.74 7.89
C THR A 8 5.41 17.08 6.75
N LEU A 9 5.59 17.78 5.62
CA LEU A 9 6.24 17.21 4.43
C LEU A 9 7.72 16.84 4.66
N PRO A 10 8.58 17.68 5.27
CA PRO A 10 9.96 17.32 5.58
C PRO A 10 10.06 16.11 6.52
N ALA A 11 9.20 16.05 7.55
CA ALA A 11 9.15 14.91 8.46
C ALA A 11 8.77 13.61 7.73
N TYR A 12 7.86 13.71 6.74
CA TYR A 12 7.47 12.58 5.91
C TYR A 12 8.55 12.09 4.97
N VAL A 13 9.27 13.00 4.35
CA VAL A 13 10.44 12.66 3.56
C VAL A 13 11.51 12.01 4.44
N ALA A 14 11.80 12.56 5.62
CA ALA A 14 12.79 12.03 6.54
C ALA A 14 12.45 10.60 7.01
N LEU A 15 11.22 10.36 7.45
CA LEU A 15 10.74 9.03 7.84
C LEU A 15 10.86 8.05 6.66
N THR A 16 10.40 8.46 5.48
CA THR A 16 10.40 7.58 4.31
C THR A 16 11.82 7.21 3.89
N ARG A 17 12.73 8.17 3.86
CA ARG A 17 14.14 7.93 3.55
C ARG A 17 14.80 7.01 4.58
N ARG A 18 14.49 7.18 5.87
CA ARG A 18 14.98 6.30 6.93
C ARG A 18 14.54 4.85 6.70
N LEU A 19 13.26 4.62 6.39
CA LEU A 19 12.75 3.29 6.08
C LEU A 19 13.36 2.73 4.78
N GLY A 20 13.59 3.58 3.78
CA GLY A 20 14.20 3.21 2.51
C GLY A 20 15.69 2.91 2.57
N GLY A 21 16.41 3.49 3.53
CA GLY A 21 17.84 3.25 3.77
C GLY A 21 18.11 1.99 4.56
N ASP A 22 17.10 1.38 5.17
CA ASP A 22 17.22 0.11 5.88
C ASP A 22 16.94 -1.06 4.93
N LEU A 23 18.00 -1.75 4.53
CA LEU A 23 17.92 -2.92 3.65
C LEU A 23 17.14 -4.09 4.24
N TRP A 24 16.93 -4.15 5.56
CA TRP A 24 16.09 -5.16 6.19
C TRP A 24 14.59 -4.86 6.05
N LEU A 25 14.24 -3.60 5.76
CA LEU A 25 12.86 -3.13 5.61
C LEU A 25 12.47 -2.96 4.14
N SER A 26 13.36 -2.44 3.30
CA SER A 26 13.07 -2.12 1.91
C SER A 26 14.20 -2.58 0.98
N GLN A 27 13.86 -3.34 -0.06
CA GLN A 27 14.81 -3.75 -1.10
C GLN A 27 14.38 -3.17 -2.45
N GLY A 28 15.25 -2.38 -3.07
CA GLY A 28 14.96 -1.71 -4.35
C GLY A 28 13.83 -0.68 -4.23
N ALA A 29 12.84 -0.78 -5.13
CA ALA A 29 11.69 0.14 -5.18
C ALA A 29 10.43 -0.40 -4.48
N SER A 30 10.58 -1.43 -3.63
CA SER A 30 9.49 -2.04 -2.87
C SER A 30 9.02 -1.15 -1.72
N GLY A 31 7.81 -1.41 -1.23
CA GLY A 31 7.18 -0.64 -0.15
C GLY A 31 6.68 0.75 -0.57
N ASN A 32 5.92 1.36 0.32
CA ASN A 32 5.39 2.70 0.19
C ASN A 32 5.01 3.28 1.55
N THR A 33 4.96 4.59 1.59
CA THR A 33 4.59 5.35 2.77
C THR A 33 3.55 6.38 2.35
N ALA A 34 2.77 6.84 3.31
CA ALA A 34 1.86 7.96 3.11
C ALA A 34 1.64 8.74 4.42
N VAL A 35 1.36 10.03 4.25
CA VAL A 35 0.91 10.93 5.30
C VAL A 35 -0.40 11.59 4.88
N LYS A 36 -1.37 11.66 5.79
CA LYS A 36 -2.68 12.27 5.58
C LYS A 36 -2.81 13.56 6.39
N GLN A 37 -3.53 14.53 5.84
CA GLN A 37 -3.87 15.78 6.52
C GLN A 37 -5.24 16.24 6.03
N GLY A 38 -6.25 16.12 6.91
CA GLY A 38 -7.65 16.29 6.51
C GLY A 38 -8.02 15.35 5.35
N ASP A 39 -8.59 15.93 4.29
CA ASP A 39 -8.98 15.22 3.06
C ASP A 39 -7.87 15.11 2.01
N ARG A 40 -6.61 15.25 2.43
CA ARG A 40 -5.45 15.14 1.56
C ARG A 40 -4.54 14.02 2.01
N MET A 41 -3.84 13.42 1.06
CA MET A 41 -2.79 12.44 1.33
C MET A 41 -1.60 12.70 0.41
N ALA A 42 -0.39 12.72 0.96
CA ALA A 42 0.83 12.53 0.18
C ALA A 42 1.25 11.06 0.29
N ILE A 43 1.51 10.43 -0.84
CA ILE A 43 1.90 9.02 -0.91
C ILE A 43 3.08 8.84 -1.86
N LYS A 44 3.95 7.85 -1.60
CA LYS A 44 5.06 7.51 -2.50
C LYS A 44 4.60 7.37 -3.95
N ALA A 45 5.31 8.02 -4.87
CA ALA A 45 5.11 7.86 -6.30
C ALA A 45 5.55 6.47 -6.78
N THR A 46 4.91 5.94 -7.82
CA THR A 46 5.32 4.71 -8.48
C THR A 46 6.75 4.82 -9.00
N ARG A 47 7.47 3.70 -9.04
CA ARG A 47 8.87 3.60 -9.50
C ARG A 47 9.92 4.44 -8.74
N THR A 48 9.54 5.22 -7.73
CA THR A 48 10.49 5.90 -6.83
C THR A 48 10.94 4.94 -5.71
N ARG A 49 12.24 4.85 -5.41
CA ARG A 49 12.71 4.19 -4.18
C ARG A 49 12.44 5.08 -2.98
N LEU A 50 12.11 4.50 -1.82
CA LEU A 50 11.84 5.28 -0.60
C LEU A 50 13.02 6.21 -0.23
N ILE A 51 14.25 5.73 -0.42
CA ILE A 51 15.48 6.50 -0.15
C ILE A 51 15.71 7.69 -1.09
N ASP A 52 15.09 7.70 -2.27
CA ASP A 52 15.26 8.77 -3.27
C ASP A 52 14.24 9.90 -3.10
N MET A 53 13.29 9.76 -2.17
CA MET A 53 12.27 10.77 -1.95
C MET A 53 12.89 12.09 -1.47
N THR A 54 12.36 13.19 -1.98
CA THR A 54 12.67 14.55 -1.55
C THR A 54 11.37 15.30 -1.26
N GLU A 55 11.45 16.50 -0.69
CA GLU A 55 10.26 17.35 -0.51
C GLU A 55 9.65 17.77 -1.85
N LYS A 56 10.43 17.80 -2.93
CA LYS A 56 9.97 18.22 -4.26
C LYS A 56 9.49 17.05 -5.12
N THR A 57 10.00 15.84 -4.90
CA THR A 57 9.81 14.69 -5.82
C THR A 57 9.72 13.36 -5.08
N GLY A 58 9.14 12.35 -5.73
CA GLY A 58 9.05 10.99 -5.20
C GLY A 58 7.78 10.69 -4.41
N TRP A 59 6.85 11.64 -4.36
CA TRP A 59 5.52 11.49 -3.79
C TRP A 59 4.46 12.14 -4.70
N VAL A 60 3.20 11.77 -4.50
CA VAL A 60 2.04 12.25 -5.24
C VAL A 60 1.00 12.73 -4.25
N ALA A 61 0.41 13.90 -4.53
CA ALA A 61 -0.75 14.41 -3.81
C ALA A 61 -2.02 13.69 -4.28
N VAL A 62 -2.82 13.23 -3.33
CA VAL A 62 -4.08 12.52 -3.55
C VAL A 62 -5.19 13.24 -2.79
N ASP A 63 -6.30 13.47 -3.47
CA ASP A 63 -7.58 13.87 -2.89
C ASP A 63 -8.21 12.65 -2.21
N LEU A 64 -8.09 12.60 -0.88
CA LEU A 64 -8.47 11.44 -0.08
C LEU A 64 -9.98 11.27 -0.03
N ALA A 65 -10.74 12.37 0.03
CA ALA A 65 -12.20 12.33 0.03
C ALA A 65 -12.71 11.78 -1.29
N ARG A 66 -12.20 12.29 -2.42
CA ARG A 66 -12.55 11.81 -3.76
C ARG A 66 -12.18 10.35 -3.95
N LEU A 67 -11.01 9.92 -3.48
CA LEU A 67 -10.59 8.53 -3.58
C LEU A 67 -11.51 7.60 -2.78
N ARG A 68 -11.86 7.97 -1.53
CA ARG A 68 -12.76 7.19 -0.68
C ARG A 68 -14.16 7.10 -1.26
N HIS A 69 -14.69 8.18 -1.81
CA HIS A 69 -15.96 8.14 -2.55
C HIS A 69 -15.88 7.20 -3.77
N GLY A 70 -14.75 7.17 -4.47
CA GLY A 70 -14.48 6.20 -5.53
C GLY A 70 -14.58 4.75 -5.05
N PHE A 71 -14.15 4.46 -3.82
CA PHE A 71 -14.21 3.12 -3.24
C PHE A 71 -15.62 2.65 -2.91
N GLU A 72 -16.55 3.55 -2.59
CA GLU A 72 -17.96 3.19 -2.39
C GLU A 72 -18.53 2.45 -3.60
N LYS A 73 -18.18 2.91 -4.82
CA LYS A 73 -18.57 2.25 -6.07
C LYS A 73 -17.90 0.88 -6.25
N LEU A 74 -16.62 0.76 -5.87
CA LEU A 74 -15.91 -0.52 -5.94
C LEU A 74 -16.53 -1.55 -4.98
N TRP A 75 -16.87 -1.14 -3.75
CA TRP A 75 -17.52 -1.99 -2.76
C TRP A 75 -18.94 -2.40 -3.14
N ALA A 76 -19.64 -1.59 -3.93
CA ALA A 76 -20.94 -1.93 -4.50
C ALA A 76 -20.88 -2.98 -5.64
N GLY A 77 -19.73 -3.66 -5.82
CA GLY A 77 -19.57 -4.76 -6.79
C GLY A 77 -18.85 -4.37 -8.08
N ALA A 78 -18.41 -3.12 -8.23
CA ALA A 78 -17.66 -2.66 -9.41
C ALA A 78 -16.13 -2.78 -9.24
N ALA A 79 -15.64 -3.58 -8.30
CA ALA A 79 -14.23 -3.75 -8.02
C ALA A 79 -13.49 -4.49 -9.16
N THR A 80 -13.03 -3.74 -10.16
CA THR A 80 -12.07 -4.22 -11.17
C THR A 80 -10.77 -3.44 -11.07
N PRO A 81 -9.63 -4.00 -11.55
CA PRO A 81 -8.37 -3.26 -11.63
C PRO A 81 -8.50 -1.93 -12.39
N GLU A 82 -9.29 -1.90 -13.47
CA GLU A 82 -9.52 -0.73 -14.30
C GLU A 82 -10.30 0.34 -13.53
N ASN A 83 -11.36 -0.04 -12.82
CA ASN A 83 -12.16 0.89 -12.02
C ASN A 83 -11.35 1.43 -10.83
N TYR A 84 -10.52 0.60 -10.21
CA TYR A 84 -9.61 1.05 -9.15
C TYR A 84 -8.57 2.05 -9.70
N LEU A 85 -7.96 1.76 -10.84
CA LEU A 85 -7.00 2.67 -11.48
C LEU A 85 -7.68 3.99 -11.90
N ALA A 86 -8.92 3.94 -12.39
CA ALA A 86 -9.70 5.12 -12.72
C ALA A 86 -9.99 5.98 -11.47
N ALA A 87 -10.34 5.35 -10.35
CA ALA A 87 -10.54 6.05 -9.08
C ALA A 87 -9.24 6.71 -8.58
N LEU A 88 -8.11 5.99 -8.63
CA LEU A 88 -6.80 6.54 -8.28
C LEU A 88 -6.41 7.72 -9.17
N THR A 89 -6.58 7.59 -10.49
CA THR A 89 -6.24 8.63 -11.46
C THR A 89 -7.10 9.87 -11.23
N ALA A 90 -8.41 9.68 -11.03
CA ALA A 90 -9.33 10.78 -10.74
C ALA A 90 -8.98 11.52 -9.44
N ALA A 91 -8.45 10.80 -8.45
CA ALA A 91 -8.05 11.37 -7.17
C ALA A 91 -6.62 11.94 -7.14
N SER A 92 -5.84 11.81 -8.22
CA SER A 92 -4.45 12.26 -8.29
C SER A 92 -4.32 13.45 -9.27
N PRO A 93 -4.41 14.71 -8.79
CA PRO A 93 -4.60 15.89 -9.64
C PRO A 93 -3.49 16.14 -10.66
N THR A 94 -2.29 15.64 -10.38
CA THR A 94 -1.12 15.78 -11.26
C THR A 94 -1.02 14.67 -12.32
N GLY A 95 -1.92 13.68 -12.31
CA GLY A 95 -1.86 12.49 -13.16
C GLY A 95 -0.63 11.60 -12.90
N ALA A 96 0.20 11.95 -11.93
CA ALA A 96 1.39 11.19 -11.56
C ALA A 96 0.96 9.84 -10.97
N GLY A 97 1.63 8.76 -11.41
CA GLY A 97 1.32 7.41 -10.97
C GLY A 97 1.56 7.23 -9.48
N ALA A 98 0.53 7.41 -8.65
CA ALA A 98 0.57 7.02 -7.24
C ALA A 98 0.84 5.51 -7.11
N SER A 99 1.28 5.06 -5.94
CA SER A 99 1.44 3.62 -5.68
C SER A 99 0.13 2.86 -5.98
N LEU A 100 0.21 1.67 -6.56
CA LEU A 100 -0.97 0.81 -6.72
C LEU A 100 -1.56 0.37 -5.36
N GLU A 101 -0.78 0.45 -4.29
CA GLU A 101 -1.22 0.13 -2.92
C GLU A 101 -1.82 1.35 -2.20
N THR A 102 -2.08 2.46 -2.90
CA THR A 102 -2.66 3.69 -2.32
C THR A 102 -3.96 3.43 -1.54
N GLY A 103 -4.80 2.49 -1.99
CA GLY A 103 -6.01 2.10 -1.27
C GLY A 103 -5.75 1.61 0.16
N LEU A 104 -4.66 0.89 0.40
CA LEU A 104 -4.27 0.46 1.76
C LEU A 104 -4.12 1.67 2.68
N HIS A 105 -3.34 2.67 2.25
CA HIS A 105 -3.07 3.88 3.02
C HIS A 105 -4.31 4.75 3.23
N ALA A 106 -5.17 4.84 2.21
CA ALA A 106 -6.39 5.63 2.24
C ALA A 106 -7.44 5.08 3.21
N LEU A 107 -7.52 3.75 3.35
CA LEU A 107 -8.51 3.06 4.19
C LEU A 107 -8.08 2.97 5.66
N LEU A 108 -6.78 2.96 5.94
CA LEU A 108 -6.30 3.01 7.32
C LEU A 108 -6.68 4.36 7.97
N PRO A 109 -7.07 4.40 9.25
CA PRO A 109 -7.48 5.65 9.91
C PRO A 109 -6.30 6.51 10.38
N THR A 110 -5.08 5.97 10.40
CA THR A 110 -3.90 6.63 10.98
C THR A 110 -3.32 7.71 10.07
N THR A 111 -2.93 8.85 10.61
CA THR A 111 -2.30 9.96 9.86
C THR A 111 -1.07 9.51 9.07
N TRP A 112 -0.21 8.72 9.72
CA TRP A 112 1.03 8.21 9.16
C TRP A 112 0.89 6.71 8.89
N THR A 113 1.38 6.28 7.73
CA THR A 113 1.29 4.87 7.32
C THR A 113 2.53 4.47 6.53
N ALA A 114 3.05 3.29 6.82
CA ALA A 114 4.19 2.70 6.12
C ALA A 114 3.89 1.23 5.81
N HIS A 115 4.17 0.85 4.58
CA HIS A 115 4.16 -0.52 4.10
C HIS A 115 5.57 -0.84 3.60
N VAL A 116 6.17 -1.84 4.20
CA VAL A 116 7.56 -2.22 3.94
C VAL A 116 7.63 -3.72 3.68
N HIS A 117 8.55 -4.11 2.82
CA HIS A 117 8.76 -5.52 2.47
C HIS A 117 9.84 -6.11 3.40
N SER A 118 9.64 -5.97 4.70
CA SER A 118 10.66 -6.38 5.67
C SER A 118 11.02 -7.85 5.51
N LEU A 119 12.31 -8.18 5.53
CA LEU A 119 12.77 -9.55 5.36
C LEU A 119 12.20 -10.46 6.46
N ALA A 120 12.24 -9.98 7.70
CA ALA A 120 11.65 -10.69 8.85
C ALA A 120 10.15 -10.92 8.66
N GLY A 121 9.40 -9.90 8.24
CA GLY A 121 7.95 -10.02 7.99
C GLY A 121 7.63 -10.99 6.87
N GLN A 122 8.38 -10.97 5.76
CA GLN A 122 8.18 -11.89 4.64
C GLN A 122 8.46 -13.36 5.02
N ILE A 123 9.53 -13.61 5.80
CA ILE A 123 9.83 -14.95 6.32
C ILE A 123 8.73 -15.41 7.28
N LEU A 124 8.29 -14.51 8.17
CA LEU A 124 7.30 -14.81 9.19
C LEU A 124 5.91 -15.06 8.59
N ALA A 125 5.55 -14.36 7.51
CA ALA A 125 4.28 -14.53 6.79
C ALA A 125 4.11 -15.93 6.15
N LYS A 126 5.15 -16.75 6.10
CA LYS A 126 5.09 -18.16 5.66
C LYS A 126 4.81 -19.15 6.79
N ARG A 127 4.70 -18.68 8.03
CA ARG A 127 4.49 -19.52 9.23
C ARG A 127 3.01 -19.56 9.62
N ALA A 128 2.66 -20.54 10.45
CA ALA A 128 1.33 -20.64 11.02
C ALA A 128 1.06 -19.45 11.96
N ALA A 129 -0.20 -19.00 12.04
CA ALA A 129 -0.58 -17.81 12.82
C ALA A 129 -0.13 -17.87 14.30
N ALA A 130 -0.17 -19.06 14.92
CA ALA A 130 0.30 -19.25 16.29
C ALA A 130 1.82 -18.98 16.44
N GLU A 131 2.63 -19.40 15.45
CA GLU A 131 4.07 -19.13 15.45
C GLU A 131 4.34 -17.64 15.23
N ILE A 132 3.57 -16.97 14.37
CA ILE A 132 3.65 -15.52 14.18
C ILE A 132 3.37 -14.79 15.49
N ALA A 133 2.31 -15.17 16.20
CA ALA A 133 1.95 -14.58 17.49
C ALA A 133 3.07 -14.76 18.53
N ALA A 134 3.62 -15.98 18.65
CA ALA A 134 4.72 -16.26 19.57
C ALA A 134 5.97 -15.44 19.25
N ARG A 135 6.37 -15.38 17.97
CA ARG A 135 7.56 -14.65 17.52
C ARG A 135 7.40 -13.13 17.57
N THR A 136 6.18 -12.61 17.68
CA THR A 136 5.91 -11.17 17.80
C THR A 136 5.51 -10.73 19.21
N ALA A 137 5.43 -11.65 20.17
CA ALA A 137 5.03 -11.37 21.56
C ALA A 137 5.92 -10.33 22.27
N PHE A 138 7.15 -10.12 21.79
CA PHE A 138 8.06 -9.11 22.32
C PHE A 138 7.64 -7.66 21.97
N LEU A 139 6.76 -7.46 20.97
CA LEU A 139 6.27 -6.16 20.52
C LEU A 139 5.17 -5.62 21.45
N LYS A 140 5.50 -5.42 22.73
CA LYS A 140 4.57 -4.92 23.74
C LYS A 140 4.04 -3.52 23.35
N GLY A 141 2.74 -3.32 23.48
CA GLY A 141 2.08 -2.06 23.11
C GLY A 141 1.84 -1.87 21.61
N ILE A 142 2.19 -2.85 20.77
CA ILE A 142 1.93 -2.82 19.33
C ILE A 142 0.88 -3.86 18.98
N ALA A 143 -0.22 -3.41 18.39
CA ALA A 143 -1.24 -4.32 17.87
C ALA A 143 -0.72 -5.03 16.61
N VAL A 144 -0.48 -6.33 16.70
CA VAL A 144 -0.11 -7.16 15.56
C VAL A 144 -1.36 -7.86 15.02
N ARG A 145 -1.53 -7.81 13.70
CA ARG A 145 -2.62 -8.48 12.97
C ARG A 145 -2.03 -9.19 11.75
N VAL A 146 -2.44 -10.44 11.55
CA VAL A 146 -2.07 -11.22 10.37
C VAL A 146 -3.23 -11.15 9.38
N ILE A 147 -2.97 -10.61 8.20
CA ILE A 147 -3.95 -10.54 7.11
C ILE A 147 -3.67 -11.73 6.18
N PRO A 148 -4.63 -12.64 5.95
CA PRO A 148 -4.45 -13.73 5.01
C PRO A 148 -4.10 -13.19 3.62
N ALA A 149 -3.22 -13.89 2.92
CA ALA A 149 -2.92 -13.56 1.54
C ALA A 149 -4.17 -13.75 0.68
N VAL A 150 -4.70 -12.66 0.15
CA VAL A 150 -5.75 -12.68 -0.86
C VAL A 150 -5.05 -12.63 -2.22
N PRO A 151 -5.16 -13.68 -3.06
CA PRO A 151 -4.67 -13.58 -4.43
C PRO A 151 -5.34 -12.39 -5.11
N PRO A 152 -4.64 -11.61 -5.96
CA PRO A 152 -5.31 -10.65 -6.82
C PRO A 152 -6.47 -11.36 -7.52
N ALA A 153 -7.63 -10.71 -7.63
CA ALA A 153 -8.89 -11.29 -8.11
C ALA A 153 -8.88 -11.63 -9.63
N SER A 154 -7.83 -12.31 -10.11
CA SER A 154 -7.58 -12.65 -11.52
C SER A 154 -7.32 -14.13 -11.77
N ARG A 155 -7.68 -15.04 -10.85
CA ARG A 155 -7.64 -16.50 -11.11
C ARG A 155 -8.96 -17.26 -10.88
N SER A 156 -10.09 -16.63 -11.21
CA SER A 156 -11.34 -17.34 -11.53
C SER A 156 -11.64 -17.31 -13.04
N ARG A 157 -10.63 -17.37 -13.91
CA ARG A 157 -10.86 -17.78 -15.31
C ARG A 157 -10.86 -19.31 -15.39
N ARG A 158 -12.07 -19.87 -15.54
CA ARG A 158 -12.40 -21.22 -16.01
C ARG A 158 -11.65 -22.39 -15.34
N ARG A 159 -12.22 -22.94 -14.28
CA ARG A 159 -12.28 -24.41 -14.10
C ARG A 159 -13.66 -24.89 -14.56
N SER A 160 -13.85 -24.90 -15.86
CA SER A 160 -14.94 -25.61 -16.54
C SER A 160 -14.34 -26.23 -17.80
N GLY A 161 -13.46 -27.20 -17.59
CA GLY A 161 -12.95 -28.11 -18.61
C GLY A 161 -13.00 -29.53 -18.03
N PRO A 162 -13.44 -30.53 -18.80
CA PRO A 162 -13.56 -31.90 -18.30
C PRO A 162 -12.20 -32.43 -17.83
N PRO A 163 -12.16 -33.40 -16.91
CA PRO A 163 -10.92 -33.99 -16.43
C PRO A 163 -10.14 -34.51 -17.64
N CYS A 164 -8.95 -33.96 -17.86
CA CYS A 164 -8.05 -34.43 -18.89
C CYS A 164 -7.76 -35.90 -18.58
N GLY A 165 -8.26 -36.76 -19.47
CA GLY A 165 -8.12 -38.20 -19.37
C GLY A 165 -6.65 -38.58 -19.33
N LYS A 166 -6.38 -39.67 -18.61
CA LYS A 166 -5.15 -40.44 -18.76
C LYS A 166 -5.00 -40.78 -20.25
N ILE A 167 -3.80 -40.61 -20.78
CA ILE A 167 -3.37 -41.14 -22.07
C ILE A 167 -2.08 -41.94 -21.78
N PRO A 168 -1.89 -43.12 -22.42
CA PRO A 168 -1.15 -44.27 -21.88
C PRO A 168 0.36 -44.07 -21.69
#